data_AF-A0A2U2DSS6-F1
#
_entry.id   AF-A0A2U2DSS6-F1
#
_cell.length_a   1.000
_cell.length_b   1.000
_cell.length_c   1.000
_cell.angle_alpha   90.00
_cell.angle_beta   90.00
_cell.angle_gamma   90.00
#
_symmetry.space_group_name_H-M   'P 1'
#
loop_
_entity.id
_entity.type
_entity.pdbx_description
1 polymer ?
#
loop_
_entity_poly.entity_id
_entity_poly.type
_entity_poly.pdbx_seq_one_letter_code
_entity_poly.pdbx_strand_id
1 'polypeptide(L)'
;MASPQFSRSIADQLGLKPSGQFGYEAISRLLLILENRFKPLELAAGSSEQVAEDLRTFVLGRVNDILLPAIQKVFTLTERGFLVARSASPATLGNGNVLTLLINDPAERDLFTPAPFVALTRAATPDDYAIARTIAYDRDHGEYLCEVVAFVGEAGPHSDWVIGALAGSTIAGLTVLGDVIAARAAAVAAAAVAVPAASTATTKAAEAAASAQTAAQIAAYFEQLEDVDLQEVANAITEAQQSLTEVQEQIDTFLSGGVPAASVTESATRVFVTPAQRTEIGQLRADLTTMDGNFNGGTF
;
A
#
# COMPACT_ATOMS: atom_id res chain seq x y z
N MET A 1 -10.85 -57.61 -56.58
CA MET A 1 -9.64 -57.22 -57.32
C MET A 1 -9.29 -58.34 -58.30
N ALA A 2 -9.53 -58.12 -59.59
CA ALA A 2 -8.97 -58.94 -60.65
C ALA A 2 -8.06 -58.02 -61.46
N SER A 3 -6.77 -58.35 -61.51
CA SER A 3 -5.77 -57.60 -62.27
C SER A 3 -6.10 -57.65 -63.77
N PRO A 4 -6.04 -56.51 -64.49
CA PRO A 4 -6.27 -56.52 -65.92
C PRO A 4 -5.10 -57.22 -66.62
N GLN A 5 -5.40 -58.29 -67.37
CA GLN A 5 -4.43 -59.06 -68.16
C GLN A 5 -3.92 -58.23 -69.34
N PHE A 6 -2.93 -57.37 -69.13
CA PHE A 6 -2.29 -56.58 -70.19
C PHE A 6 -1.11 -57.28 -70.88
N SER A 7 -0.82 -58.56 -70.57
CA SER A 7 0.43 -59.21 -70.97
C SER A 7 0.28 -60.35 -71.99
N ARG A 8 -0.59 -60.20 -73.01
CA ARG A 8 -0.45 -60.99 -74.24
C ARG A 8 0.12 -60.08 -75.33
N SER A 9 1.22 -60.49 -75.93
CA SER A 9 1.89 -59.74 -77.00
C SER A 9 0.92 -59.49 -78.15
N ILE A 10 0.83 -58.24 -78.62
CA ILE A 10 -0.04 -57.81 -79.73
C ILE A 10 0.22 -58.63 -81.01
N ALA A 11 1.46 -59.11 -81.18
CA ALA A 11 1.85 -59.96 -82.30
C ALA A 11 1.12 -61.30 -82.31
N ASP A 12 0.89 -61.90 -81.13
CA ASP A 12 0.19 -63.19 -81.00
C ASP A 12 -1.32 -63.06 -81.22
N GLN A 13 -1.92 -61.95 -80.80
CA GLN A 13 -3.36 -61.71 -81.01
C GLN A 13 -3.71 -61.42 -82.49
N LEU A 14 -2.74 -60.93 -83.25
CA LEU A 14 -2.89 -60.63 -84.68
C LEU A 14 -2.49 -61.80 -85.60
N GLY A 15 -1.96 -62.90 -85.05
CA GLY A 15 -1.52 -64.06 -85.83
C GLY A 15 -0.35 -63.77 -86.78
N LEU A 16 0.48 -62.77 -86.46
CA LEU A 16 1.56 -62.33 -87.34
C LEU A 16 2.76 -63.26 -87.22
N LYS A 17 3.16 -63.89 -88.33
CA LYS A 17 4.42 -64.66 -88.41
C LYS A 17 5.62 -63.71 -88.51
N PRO A 18 6.81 -64.06 -87.96
CA PRO A 18 7.98 -63.17 -87.93
C PRO A 18 8.59 -62.84 -89.30
N SER A 19 8.13 -63.45 -90.38
CA SER A 19 8.61 -63.21 -91.73
C SER A 19 7.46 -63.01 -92.72
N GLY A 20 7.33 -61.79 -93.24
CA GLY A 20 6.72 -61.52 -94.54
C GLY A 20 5.35 -60.82 -94.55
N GLN A 21 5.40 -59.51 -94.83
CA GLN A 21 4.36 -58.62 -95.36
C GLN A 21 3.09 -58.38 -94.53
N PHE A 22 2.96 -57.14 -94.04
CA PHE A 22 1.71 -56.61 -93.49
C PHE A 22 0.68 -56.42 -94.62
N GLY A 23 -0.21 -57.39 -94.79
CA GLY A 23 -1.39 -57.21 -95.65
C GLY A 23 -2.26 -56.07 -95.14
N TYR A 24 -2.97 -55.38 -96.04
CA TYR A 24 -3.93 -54.32 -95.71
C TYR A 24 -4.93 -54.75 -94.64
N GLU A 25 -5.33 -56.03 -94.66
CA GLU A 25 -6.22 -56.62 -93.67
C GLU A 25 -5.59 -56.64 -92.26
N ALA A 26 -4.31 -56.95 -92.13
CA ALA A 26 -3.60 -56.94 -90.84
C ALA A 26 -3.45 -55.51 -90.28
N ILE A 27 -3.21 -54.53 -91.15
CA ILE A 27 -3.17 -53.10 -90.76
C ILE A 27 -4.56 -52.63 -90.31
N SER A 28 -5.62 -53.00 -91.03
CA SER A 28 -6.99 -52.64 -90.64
C SER A 28 -7.39 -53.22 -89.28
N ARG A 29 -7.00 -54.48 -88.99
CA ARG A 29 -7.25 -55.13 -87.70
C ARG A 29 -6.45 -54.48 -86.58
N LEU A 30 -5.21 -54.08 -86.84
CA LEU A 30 -4.37 -53.39 -85.86
C LEU A 30 -4.94 -52.00 -85.55
N LEU A 31 -5.40 -51.25 -86.55
CA LEU A 31 -6.07 -49.96 -86.35
C LEU A 31 -7.38 -50.11 -85.58
N LEU A 32 -8.22 -51.10 -85.90
CA LEU A 32 -9.44 -51.40 -85.15
C LEU A 32 -9.16 -51.78 -83.69
N ILE A 33 -8.09 -52.54 -83.42
CA ILE A 33 -7.70 -52.92 -82.06
C ILE A 33 -7.19 -51.70 -81.29
N LEU A 34 -6.41 -50.82 -81.92
CA LEU A 34 -5.97 -49.58 -81.29
C LEU A 34 -7.16 -48.65 -81.02
N GLU A 35 -8.05 -48.46 -81.99
CA GLU A 35 -9.26 -47.63 -81.85
C GLU A 35 -10.18 -48.16 -80.73
N ASN A 36 -10.39 -49.48 -80.65
CA ASN A 36 -11.15 -50.11 -79.57
C ASN A 36 -10.46 -50.03 -78.21
N ARG A 37 -9.13 -49.84 -78.15
CA ARG A 37 -8.39 -49.63 -76.90
C ARG A 37 -8.34 -48.16 -76.49
N PHE A 38 -8.37 -47.23 -77.45
CA PHE A 38 -8.41 -45.79 -77.18
C PHE A 38 -9.81 -45.31 -76.80
N LYS A 39 -10.88 -45.84 -77.39
CA LYS A 39 -12.27 -45.51 -77.04
C LYS A 39 -12.61 -45.57 -75.54
N PRO A 40 -12.28 -46.66 -74.80
CA PRO A 40 -12.53 -46.72 -73.37
C PRO A 40 -11.59 -45.81 -72.56
N LEU A 41 -10.41 -45.45 -73.07
CA LEU A 41 -9.51 -44.49 -72.43
C LEU A 41 -9.96 -43.04 -72.63
N GLU A 42 -10.53 -42.68 -73.79
CA GLU A 42 -11.18 -41.38 -74.02
C GLU A 42 -12.47 -41.23 -73.20
N LEU A 43 -13.27 -42.29 -73.06
CA LEU A 43 -14.43 -42.30 -72.16
C LEU A 43 -14.00 -42.20 -70.69
N ALA A 44 -12.90 -42.86 -70.30
CA ALA A 44 -12.34 -42.74 -68.95
C ALA A 44 -11.74 -41.36 -68.69
N ALA A 45 -11.07 -40.74 -69.68
CA ALA A 45 -10.54 -39.38 -69.61
C ALA A 45 -11.68 -38.34 -69.52
N GLY A 46 -12.72 -38.49 -70.33
CA GLY A 46 -13.96 -37.70 -70.21
C GLY A 46 -14.61 -37.86 -68.83
N SER A 47 -14.59 -39.07 -68.27
CA SER A 47 -15.07 -39.32 -66.90
C SER A 47 -14.17 -38.71 -65.82
N SER A 48 -12.84 -38.63 -66.02
CA SER A 48 -11.94 -37.99 -65.06
C SER A 48 -12.05 -36.47 -65.09
N GLU A 49 -12.22 -35.86 -66.26
CA GLU A 49 -12.52 -34.42 -66.38
C GLU A 49 -13.86 -34.09 -65.72
N GLN A 50 -14.87 -34.94 -65.94
CA GLN A 50 -16.20 -34.75 -65.38
C GLN A 50 -16.21 -35.00 -63.86
N VAL A 51 -15.50 -36.00 -63.37
CA VAL A 51 -15.27 -36.22 -61.93
C VAL A 51 -14.47 -35.07 -61.32
N ALA A 52 -13.48 -34.51 -62.04
CA ALA A 52 -12.72 -33.35 -61.57
C ALA A 52 -13.60 -32.09 -61.49
N GLU A 53 -14.49 -31.87 -62.45
CA GLU A 53 -15.44 -30.75 -62.40
C GLU A 53 -16.56 -30.95 -61.38
N ASP A 54 -17.04 -32.17 -61.19
CA ASP A 54 -17.99 -32.50 -60.12
C ASP A 54 -17.34 -32.32 -58.74
N LEU A 55 -16.08 -32.74 -58.58
CA LEU A 55 -15.31 -32.51 -57.36
C LEU A 55 -15.06 -31.02 -57.13
N ARG A 56 -14.71 -30.26 -58.18
CA ARG A 56 -14.52 -28.81 -58.10
C ARG A 56 -15.83 -28.11 -57.72
N THR A 57 -16.94 -28.47 -58.34
CA THR A 57 -18.27 -27.91 -58.06
C THR A 57 -18.73 -28.26 -56.65
N PHE A 58 -18.52 -29.50 -56.21
CA PHE A 58 -18.84 -29.94 -54.86
C PHE A 58 -17.96 -29.25 -53.80
N VAL A 59 -16.66 -29.12 -54.06
CA VAL A 59 -15.73 -28.42 -53.16
C VAL A 59 -16.04 -26.93 -53.11
N LEU A 60 -16.33 -26.28 -54.24
CA LEU A 60 -16.72 -24.87 -54.28
C LEU A 60 -18.06 -24.62 -53.59
N GLY A 61 -19.03 -25.52 -53.76
CA GLY A 61 -20.30 -25.49 -53.04
C GLY A 61 -20.09 -25.64 -51.53
N ARG A 62 -19.32 -26.64 -51.09
CA ARG A 62 -18.99 -26.84 -49.68
C ARG A 62 -18.17 -25.70 -49.08
N VAL A 63 -17.24 -25.13 -49.82
CA VAL A 63 -16.45 -23.96 -49.42
C VAL A 63 -17.38 -22.76 -49.23
N ASN A 64 -18.31 -22.50 -50.15
CA ASN A 64 -19.27 -21.42 -49.99
C ASN A 64 -20.26 -21.66 -48.84
N ASP A 65 -20.77 -22.88 -48.70
CA ASP A 65 -21.78 -23.20 -47.67
C ASP A 65 -21.20 -23.29 -46.26
N ILE A 66 -19.91 -23.61 -46.11
CA ILE A 66 -19.26 -23.80 -44.80
C ILE A 66 -18.37 -22.62 -44.45
N LEU A 67 -17.51 -22.17 -45.37
CA LEU A 67 -16.52 -21.13 -45.07
C LEU A 67 -17.13 -19.73 -45.12
N LEU A 68 -18.12 -19.47 -45.97
CA LEU A 68 -18.74 -18.14 -46.02
C LEU A 68 -19.47 -17.80 -44.71
N PRO A 69 -20.31 -18.69 -44.13
CA PRO A 69 -20.90 -18.43 -42.81
C PRO A 69 -19.86 -18.41 -41.68
N ALA A 70 -18.80 -19.22 -41.77
CA ALA A 70 -17.73 -19.23 -40.77
C ALA A 70 -16.91 -17.93 -40.79
N ILE A 71 -16.60 -17.39 -41.97
CA ILE A 71 -15.89 -16.12 -42.14
C ILE A 71 -16.79 -14.95 -41.70
N GLN A 72 -18.09 -14.97 -42.02
CA GLN A 72 -19.05 -13.98 -41.52
C GLN A 72 -19.17 -14.01 -40.00
N LYS A 73 -19.17 -15.22 -39.39
CA LYS A 73 -19.07 -15.37 -37.94
C LYS A 73 -17.78 -14.82 -37.38
N VAL A 74 -16.63 -15.09 -38.01
CA VAL A 74 -15.32 -14.54 -37.58
C VAL A 74 -15.30 -13.02 -37.67
N PHE A 75 -15.82 -12.41 -38.74
CA PHE A 75 -15.91 -10.95 -38.84
C PHE A 75 -16.84 -10.36 -37.78
N THR A 76 -18.00 -10.99 -37.55
CA THR A 76 -18.91 -10.61 -36.46
C THR A 76 -18.26 -10.77 -35.09
N LEU A 77 -17.47 -11.83 -34.87
CA LEU A 77 -16.66 -12.08 -33.67
C LEU A 77 -15.63 -10.97 -33.45
N THR A 78 -14.91 -10.56 -34.50
CA THR A 78 -13.88 -9.52 -34.43
C THR A 78 -14.46 -8.11 -34.29
N GLU A 79 -15.64 -7.84 -34.84
CA GLU A 79 -16.33 -6.54 -34.76
C GLU A 79 -17.11 -6.36 -33.44
N ARG A 80 -17.73 -7.43 -32.90
CA ARG A 80 -18.53 -7.34 -31.66
C ARG A 80 -17.69 -7.43 -30.40
N GLY A 81 -16.47 -7.95 -30.48
CA GLY A 81 -15.60 -8.18 -29.33
C GLY A 81 -16.19 -9.22 -28.38
N PHE A 82 -15.41 -10.26 -28.04
CA PHE A 82 -15.82 -11.37 -27.15
C PHE A 82 -16.31 -10.97 -25.75
N LEU A 83 -16.36 -9.69 -25.44
CA LEU A 83 -16.41 -9.15 -24.09
C LEU A 83 -17.65 -8.30 -23.83
N VAL A 84 -18.51 -7.99 -24.79
CA VAL A 84 -19.62 -7.06 -24.54
C VAL A 84 -20.99 -7.67 -24.86
N ALA A 85 -21.93 -7.53 -23.93
CA ALA A 85 -23.34 -7.85 -24.10
C ALA A 85 -24.23 -6.73 -23.57
N ARG A 86 -25.49 -6.66 -24.00
CA ARG A 86 -26.44 -5.65 -23.53
C ARG A 86 -27.62 -6.30 -22.84
N SER A 87 -28.10 -5.64 -21.79
CA SER A 87 -29.31 -6.07 -21.08
C SER A 87 -30.28 -4.92 -20.89
N ALA A 88 -31.55 -5.19 -21.19
CA ALA A 88 -32.65 -4.28 -20.91
C ALA A 88 -33.38 -4.59 -19.60
N SER A 89 -32.81 -5.47 -18.76
CA SER A 89 -33.45 -5.88 -17.51
C SER A 89 -33.36 -4.75 -16.47
N PRO A 90 -34.47 -4.41 -15.79
CA PRO A 90 -34.44 -3.43 -14.72
C PRO A 90 -33.63 -3.98 -13.55
N ALA A 91 -32.57 -3.27 -13.16
CA ALA A 91 -31.74 -3.61 -12.02
C ALA A 91 -31.37 -2.36 -11.21
N THR A 92 -31.19 -2.54 -9.91
CA THR A 92 -30.73 -1.46 -9.00
C THR A 92 -29.34 -1.82 -8.49
N LEU A 93 -28.35 -0.99 -8.83
CA LEU A 93 -26.99 -1.13 -8.34
C LEU A 93 -26.96 -0.91 -6.83
N GLY A 94 -26.19 -1.74 -6.15
CA GLY A 94 -25.93 -1.62 -4.72
C GLY A 94 -24.85 -2.60 -4.33
N ASN A 95 -23.91 -2.18 -3.48
CA ASN A 95 -22.81 -3.06 -3.07
C ASN A 95 -23.36 -4.31 -2.36
N GLY A 96 -22.96 -5.49 -2.82
CA GLY A 96 -23.44 -6.79 -2.35
C GLY A 96 -24.77 -7.24 -2.97
N ASN A 97 -25.42 -6.43 -3.82
CA ASN A 97 -26.64 -6.86 -4.49
C ASN A 97 -26.32 -7.92 -5.54
N VAL A 98 -27.13 -8.98 -5.55
CA VAL A 98 -27.14 -9.98 -6.63
C VAL A 98 -28.16 -9.55 -7.68
N LEU A 99 -27.69 -9.35 -8.90
CA LEU A 99 -28.47 -8.91 -10.06
C LEU A 99 -28.65 -10.07 -11.03
N THR A 100 -29.86 -10.18 -11.58
CA THR A 100 -30.16 -11.07 -12.70
C THR A 100 -30.45 -10.21 -13.92
N LEU A 101 -29.60 -10.31 -14.94
CA LEU A 101 -29.69 -9.55 -16.19
C LEU A 101 -29.96 -10.50 -17.34
N LEU A 102 -30.99 -10.20 -18.13
CA LEU A 102 -31.33 -10.94 -19.33
C LEU A 102 -30.68 -10.29 -20.56
N ILE A 103 -29.84 -11.03 -21.26
CA ILE A 103 -29.29 -10.64 -22.57
C ILE A 103 -30.30 -11.10 -23.61
N ASN A 104 -30.99 -10.18 -24.28
CA ASN A 104 -32.09 -10.54 -25.18
C ASN A 104 -31.65 -10.88 -26.61
N ASP A 105 -30.52 -10.32 -27.09
CA ASP A 105 -30.02 -10.59 -28.45
C ASP A 105 -29.40 -12.00 -28.51
N PRO A 106 -29.97 -12.94 -29.30
CA PRO A 106 -29.42 -14.29 -29.44
C PRO A 106 -27.97 -14.32 -29.95
N ALA A 107 -27.59 -13.35 -30.79
CA ALA A 107 -26.23 -13.25 -31.30
C ALA A 107 -25.26 -12.74 -30.22
N GLU A 108 -25.67 -11.82 -29.36
CA GLU A 108 -24.86 -11.42 -28.20
C GLU A 108 -24.76 -12.57 -27.18
N ARG A 109 -25.84 -13.30 -26.94
CA ARG A 109 -25.86 -14.43 -26.00
C ARG A 109 -24.87 -15.54 -26.37
N ASP A 110 -24.82 -15.91 -27.65
CA ASP A 110 -23.95 -16.99 -28.13
C ASP A 110 -22.47 -16.59 -28.06
N LEU A 111 -22.18 -15.30 -28.29
CA LEU A 111 -20.82 -14.77 -28.34
C LEU A 111 -20.28 -14.34 -26.97
N PHE A 112 -21.15 -13.89 -26.07
CA PHE A 112 -20.76 -13.38 -24.77
C PHE A 112 -20.21 -14.50 -23.88
N THR A 113 -18.99 -14.29 -23.39
CA THR A 113 -18.34 -15.18 -22.42
C THR A 113 -17.92 -14.34 -21.22
N PRO A 114 -18.74 -14.30 -20.15
CA PRO A 114 -18.44 -13.44 -19.01
C PRO A 114 -17.13 -13.88 -18.34
N ALA A 115 -16.26 -12.90 -18.09
CA ALA A 115 -15.10 -13.10 -17.23
C ALA A 115 -15.55 -13.21 -15.75
N PRO A 116 -14.69 -13.68 -14.83
CA PRO A 116 -15.02 -13.72 -13.40
C PRO A 116 -15.48 -12.38 -12.83
N PHE A 117 -15.05 -11.26 -13.44
CA PHE A 117 -15.55 -9.93 -13.16
C PHE A 117 -15.94 -9.22 -14.46
N VAL A 118 -16.99 -8.42 -14.37
CA VAL A 118 -17.52 -7.61 -15.47
C VAL A 118 -17.71 -6.17 -15.00
N ALA A 119 -17.61 -5.23 -15.93
CA ALA A 119 -18.14 -3.89 -15.77
C ALA A 119 -19.60 -3.88 -16.24
N LEU A 120 -20.47 -3.31 -15.43
CA LEU A 120 -21.82 -2.91 -15.82
C LEU A 120 -21.80 -1.41 -15.99
N THR A 121 -22.08 -0.91 -17.19
CA THR A 121 -22.19 0.54 -17.45
C THR A 121 -23.57 0.84 -18.02
N ARG A 122 -24.08 2.04 -17.78
CA ARG A 122 -25.31 2.51 -18.43
C ARG A 122 -25.00 2.95 -19.86
N ALA A 123 -25.84 2.56 -20.81
CA ALA A 123 -25.70 3.02 -22.19
C ALA A 123 -25.97 4.53 -22.33
N ALA A 124 -26.94 5.06 -21.58
CA ALA A 124 -27.27 6.49 -21.61
C ALA A 124 -26.25 7.37 -20.86
N THR A 125 -25.68 6.85 -19.76
CA THR A 125 -24.79 7.62 -18.87
C THR A 125 -23.58 6.77 -18.49
N PRO A 126 -22.50 6.75 -19.29
CA PRO A 126 -21.34 5.90 -19.02
C PRO A 126 -20.64 6.15 -17.67
N ASP A 127 -20.88 7.30 -17.05
CA ASP A 127 -20.38 7.66 -15.72
C ASP A 127 -21.06 6.86 -14.58
N ASP A 128 -22.25 6.30 -14.84
CA ASP A 128 -22.93 5.38 -13.94
C ASP A 128 -22.45 3.95 -14.25
N TYR A 129 -21.60 3.41 -13.38
CA TYR A 129 -21.00 2.10 -13.58
C TYR A 129 -20.84 1.29 -12.30
N ALA A 130 -20.79 -0.02 -12.47
CA ALA A 130 -20.51 -0.98 -11.41
C ALA A 130 -19.50 -2.02 -11.87
N ILE A 131 -18.77 -2.56 -10.90
CA ILE A 131 -17.96 -3.76 -11.06
C ILE A 131 -18.72 -4.89 -10.40
N ALA A 132 -19.03 -5.93 -11.17
CA ALA A 132 -19.76 -7.09 -10.69
C ALA A 132 -18.92 -8.37 -10.84
N ARG A 133 -19.07 -9.29 -9.89
CA ARG A 133 -18.52 -10.63 -9.92
C ARG A 133 -19.54 -11.56 -10.57
N THR A 134 -19.12 -12.29 -11.60
CA THR A 134 -19.96 -13.30 -12.24
C THR A 134 -20.21 -14.46 -11.28
N ILE A 135 -21.48 -14.82 -11.08
CA ILE A 135 -21.89 -16.01 -10.33
C ILE A 135 -22.20 -17.15 -11.30
N ALA A 136 -23.07 -16.88 -12.28
CA ALA A 136 -23.50 -17.87 -13.26
C ALA A 136 -23.93 -17.18 -14.56
N TYR A 137 -23.85 -17.91 -15.66
CA TYR A 137 -24.40 -17.48 -16.94
C TYR A 137 -25.03 -18.66 -17.66
N ASP A 138 -26.32 -18.56 -17.94
CA ASP A 138 -27.05 -19.50 -18.77
C ASP A 138 -27.07 -19.00 -20.22
N ARG A 139 -26.31 -19.65 -21.09
CA ARG A 139 -26.24 -19.32 -22.51
C ARG A 139 -27.54 -19.64 -23.25
N ASP A 140 -28.28 -20.67 -22.84
CA ASP A 140 -29.48 -21.18 -23.51
C ASP A 140 -30.72 -20.33 -23.21
N HIS A 141 -30.71 -19.57 -22.12
CA HIS A 141 -31.76 -18.59 -21.80
C HIS A 141 -31.29 -17.13 -21.78
N GLY A 142 -29.97 -16.89 -21.78
CA GLY A 142 -29.38 -15.55 -21.75
C GLY A 142 -29.41 -14.91 -20.36
N GLU A 143 -29.63 -15.70 -19.31
CA GLU A 143 -29.68 -15.23 -17.93
C GLU A 143 -28.26 -15.09 -17.36
N TYR A 144 -27.88 -13.87 -17.02
CA TYR A 144 -26.61 -13.54 -16.41
C TYR A 144 -26.81 -13.14 -14.95
N LEU A 145 -26.20 -13.90 -14.04
CA LEU A 145 -26.26 -13.69 -12.60
C LEU A 145 -24.92 -13.15 -12.11
N CYS A 146 -24.94 -12.00 -11.44
CA CYS A 146 -23.74 -11.36 -10.90
C CYS A 146 -23.98 -10.66 -9.57
N GLU A 147 -22.93 -10.52 -8.77
CA GLU A 147 -22.92 -9.76 -7.53
C GLU A 147 -22.18 -8.44 -7.72
N VAL A 148 -22.79 -7.32 -7.37
CA VAL A 148 -22.14 -6.00 -7.44
C VAL A 148 -21.13 -5.87 -6.31
N VAL A 149 -19.86 -5.71 -6.67
CA VAL A 149 -18.75 -5.56 -5.72
C VAL A 149 -18.52 -4.08 -5.38
N ALA A 150 -18.65 -3.22 -6.37
CA ALA A 150 -18.52 -1.78 -6.23
C ALA A 150 -19.38 -1.08 -7.28
N PHE A 151 -19.94 0.10 -6.97
CA PHE A 151 -20.59 0.96 -7.97
C PHE A 151 -20.32 2.44 -7.72
N VAL A 152 -20.46 3.23 -8.79
CA VAL A 152 -20.33 4.68 -8.82
C VAL A 152 -21.48 5.23 -9.66
N GLY A 153 -22.11 6.31 -9.21
CA GLY A 153 -23.23 6.96 -9.91
C GLY A 153 -24.60 6.65 -9.31
N GLU A 154 -25.65 6.85 -10.10
CA GLU A 154 -27.05 6.66 -9.69
C GLU A 154 -27.40 5.17 -9.62
N ALA A 155 -27.94 4.73 -8.48
CA ALA A 155 -28.23 3.31 -8.23
C ALA A 155 -29.31 2.72 -9.16
N GLY A 156 -30.20 3.54 -9.73
CA GLY A 156 -31.35 3.07 -10.51
C GLY A 156 -32.60 2.79 -9.66
N PRO A 157 -33.62 2.11 -10.20
CA PRO A 157 -33.52 1.07 -11.23
C PRO A 157 -33.29 1.59 -12.65
N HIS A 158 -32.52 0.80 -13.39
CA HIS A 158 -31.97 1.12 -14.69
C HIS A 158 -32.10 -0.10 -15.62
N SER A 159 -32.31 0.12 -16.92
CA SER A 159 -32.63 -0.93 -17.92
C SER A 159 -31.90 -0.76 -19.25
N ASP A 160 -30.68 -0.22 -19.28
CA ASP A 160 -29.89 0.00 -20.50
C ASP A 160 -28.43 -0.47 -20.35
N TRP A 161 -28.26 -1.60 -19.66
CA TRP A 161 -26.95 -2.09 -19.25
C TRP A 161 -26.10 -2.51 -20.44
N VAL A 162 -24.84 -2.11 -20.39
CA VAL A 162 -23.75 -2.63 -21.20
C VAL A 162 -22.84 -3.42 -20.26
N ILE A 163 -22.73 -4.72 -20.52
CA ILE A 163 -21.99 -5.70 -19.73
C ILE A 163 -20.68 -5.95 -20.44
N GLY A 164 -19.58 -5.42 -19.91
CA GLY A 164 -18.23 -5.59 -20.43
C GLY A 164 -17.42 -6.56 -19.58
N ALA A 165 -16.98 -7.69 -20.13
CA ALA A 165 -16.02 -8.58 -19.49
C ALA A 165 -14.67 -7.86 -19.33
N LEU A 166 -14.21 -7.78 -18.09
CA LEU A 166 -12.95 -7.14 -17.76
C LEU A 166 -11.82 -8.18 -17.83
N ALA A 167 -10.76 -7.86 -18.59
CA ALA A 167 -9.54 -8.65 -18.55
C ALA A 167 -8.90 -8.57 -17.14
N GLY A 168 -8.26 -9.65 -16.70
CA GLY A 168 -7.80 -9.81 -15.31
C GLY A 168 -6.81 -8.75 -14.78
N SER A 169 -6.26 -7.88 -15.63
CA SER A 169 -5.42 -6.75 -15.22
C SER A 169 -6.20 -5.69 -14.41
N THR A 170 -7.48 -5.48 -14.71
CA THR A 170 -8.35 -4.56 -13.94
C THR A 170 -8.65 -5.12 -12.55
N ILE A 171 -8.71 -6.45 -12.41
CA ILE A 171 -8.86 -7.16 -11.12
C ILE A 171 -7.63 -6.92 -10.24
N ALA A 172 -6.42 -7.04 -10.80
CA ALA A 172 -5.19 -6.74 -10.07
C ALA A 172 -5.14 -5.26 -9.63
N GLY A 173 -5.59 -4.34 -10.49
CA GLY A 173 -5.63 -2.91 -10.17
C GLY A 173 -6.61 -2.57 -9.03
N LEU A 174 -7.81 -3.15 -9.03
CA LEU A 174 -8.81 -2.91 -7.99
C LEU A 174 -8.42 -3.53 -6.64
N THR A 175 -7.85 -4.74 -6.64
CA THR A 175 -7.33 -5.36 -5.41
C THR A 175 -6.18 -4.55 -4.82
N VAL A 176 -5.22 -4.12 -5.64
CA VAL A 176 -4.10 -3.28 -5.19
C VAL A 176 -4.60 -1.93 -4.66
N LEU A 177 -5.60 -1.31 -5.30
CA LEU A 177 -6.19 -0.07 -4.80
C LEU A 177 -6.87 -0.27 -3.43
N GLY A 178 -7.59 -1.38 -3.23
CA GLY A 178 -8.16 -1.75 -1.94
C GLY A 178 -7.09 -1.90 -0.85
N ASP A 179 -6.02 -2.64 -1.15
CA ASP A 179 -4.89 -2.85 -0.24
C ASP A 179 -4.17 -1.53 0.09
N VAL A 180 -4.01 -0.63 -0.89
CA VAL A 180 -3.41 0.70 -0.70
C VAL A 180 -4.28 1.59 0.20
N ILE A 181 -5.61 1.55 0.05
CA ILE A 181 -6.53 2.30 0.90
C ILE A 181 -6.46 1.77 2.34
N ALA A 182 -6.48 0.45 2.52
CA ALA A 182 -6.36 -0.18 3.84
C ALA A 182 -5.00 0.15 4.50
N ALA A 183 -3.90 0.06 3.74
CA ALA A 183 -2.57 0.42 4.22
C ALA A 183 -2.47 1.90 4.62
N ARG A 184 -3.08 2.80 3.84
CA ARG A 184 -3.15 4.23 4.17
C ARG A 184 -3.93 4.47 5.46
N ALA A 185 -5.07 3.81 5.65
CA ALA A 185 -5.86 3.92 6.88
C ALA A 185 -5.07 3.43 8.10
N ALA A 186 -4.37 2.30 7.98
CA ALA A 186 -3.50 1.78 9.03
C ALA A 186 -2.33 2.73 9.36
N ALA A 187 -1.71 3.33 8.35
CA ALA A 187 -0.62 4.30 8.53
C ALA A 187 -1.10 5.57 9.25
N VAL A 188 -2.28 6.08 8.92
CA VAL A 188 -2.89 7.24 9.61
C VAL A 188 -3.20 6.91 11.08
N ALA A 189 -3.76 5.73 11.35
CA ALA A 189 -4.03 5.29 12.72
C ALA A 189 -2.72 5.14 13.53
N ALA A 190 -1.67 4.57 12.94
CA ALA A 190 -0.37 4.45 13.59
C ALA A 190 0.26 5.82 13.88
N ALA A 191 0.17 6.77 12.95
CA ALA A 191 0.65 8.14 13.16
C ALA A 191 -0.10 8.86 14.30
N ALA A 192 -1.41 8.65 14.41
CA ALA A 192 -2.24 9.21 15.49
C ALA A 192 -1.83 8.69 16.88
N VAL A 193 -1.26 7.49 16.98
CA VAL A 193 -0.74 6.92 18.23
C VAL A 193 0.71 7.37 18.50
N ALA A 194 1.52 7.48 17.46
CA ALA A 194 2.95 7.83 17.58
C ALA A 194 3.17 9.27 18.06
N VAL A 195 2.36 10.23 17.60
CA VAL A 195 2.51 11.66 17.96
C VAL A 195 2.31 11.91 19.47
N PRO A 196 1.21 11.42 20.10
CA PRO A 196 1.05 11.51 21.56
C PRO A 196 2.12 10.75 22.35
N ALA A 197 2.57 9.60 21.85
CA ALA A 197 3.60 8.80 22.52
C ALA A 197 4.95 9.55 22.55
N ALA A 198 5.34 10.19 21.44
CA ALA A 198 6.52 11.02 21.38
C ALA A 198 6.42 12.21 22.35
N SER A 199 5.28 12.92 22.37
CA SER A 199 5.05 14.01 23.32
C SER A 199 5.14 13.53 24.77
N THR A 200 4.55 12.38 25.09
CA THR A 200 4.61 11.78 26.43
C THR A 200 6.04 11.42 26.84
N ALA A 201 6.83 10.88 25.91
CA ALA A 201 8.23 10.55 26.15
C ALA A 201 9.06 11.82 26.44
N THR A 202 8.83 12.91 25.70
CA THR A 202 9.49 14.20 25.95
C THR A 202 9.11 14.75 27.33
N THR A 203 7.83 14.70 27.71
CA THR A 203 7.38 15.13 29.04
C THR A 203 8.04 14.32 30.16
N LYS A 204 8.05 12.98 30.04
CA LYS A 204 8.69 12.10 31.03
C LYS A 204 10.20 12.33 31.14
N ALA A 205 10.87 12.62 30.03
CA ALA A 205 12.30 12.96 30.04
C ALA A 205 12.56 14.29 30.78
N ALA A 206 11.69 15.29 30.57
CA ALA A 206 11.78 16.57 31.29
C ALA A 206 11.52 16.40 32.80
N GLU A 207 10.51 15.60 33.18
CA GLU A 207 10.20 15.28 34.58
C GLU A 207 11.35 14.53 35.28
N ALA A 208 11.99 13.59 34.59
CA ALA A 208 13.15 12.87 35.11
C ALA A 208 14.35 13.82 35.32
N ALA A 209 14.59 14.74 34.39
CA ALA A 209 15.65 15.75 34.52
C ALA A 209 15.40 16.68 35.72
N ALA A 210 14.17 17.17 35.89
CA ALA A 210 13.78 18.01 37.03
C ALA A 210 13.93 17.28 38.37
N SER A 211 13.55 15.99 38.40
CA SER A 211 13.69 15.15 39.59
C SER A 211 15.17 14.93 39.96
N ALA A 212 16.03 14.69 38.97
CA ALA A 212 17.47 14.54 39.18
C ALA A 212 18.12 15.84 39.70
N GLN A 213 17.72 17.01 39.17
CA GLN A 213 18.19 18.30 39.67
C GLN A 213 17.77 18.54 41.12
N THR A 214 16.53 18.19 41.48
CA THR A 214 16.03 18.29 42.86
C THR A 214 16.83 17.39 43.79
N ALA A 215 17.09 16.14 43.39
CA ALA A 215 17.92 15.22 44.18
C ALA A 215 19.36 15.75 44.38
N ALA A 216 19.96 16.33 43.34
CA ALA A 216 21.29 16.94 43.43
C ALA A 216 21.31 18.15 44.38
N GLN A 217 20.28 19.00 44.36
CA GLN A 217 20.15 20.13 45.29
C GLN A 217 20.00 19.66 46.74
N ILE A 218 19.20 18.61 46.97
CA ILE A 218 19.05 18.01 48.31
C ILE A 218 20.39 17.44 48.79
N ALA A 219 21.12 16.72 47.94
CA ALA A 219 22.44 16.17 48.28
C ALA A 219 23.45 17.27 48.66
N ALA A 220 23.53 18.34 47.86
CA ALA A 220 24.40 19.48 48.16
C ALA A 220 24.04 20.19 49.47
N TYR A 221 22.75 20.25 49.81
CA TYR A 221 22.30 20.81 51.08
C TYR A 221 22.72 19.95 52.28
N PHE A 222 22.67 18.62 52.14
CA PHE A 222 23.15 17.71 53.19
C PHE A 222 24.66 17.79 53.38
N GLU A 223 25.44 17.91 52.31
CA GLU A 223 26.90 18.09 52.39
C GLU A 223 27.27 19.37 53.15
N GLN A 224 26.56 20.48 52.88
CA GLN A 224 26.73 21.72 53.64
C GLN A 224 26.40 21.59 55.13
N LEU A 225 25.48 20.69 55.50
CA LEU A 225 25.14 20.44 56.90
C LEU A 225 26.15 19.51 57.59
N GLU A 226 26.81 18.62 56.85
CA GLU A 226 27.86 17.73 57.39
C GLU A 226 29.14 18.51 57.73
N ASP A 227 29.43 19.57 56.97
CA ASP A 227 30.52 20.50 57.25
C ASP A 227 30.24 21.47 58.42
N VAL A 228 29.02 21.48 58.96
CA VAL A 228 28.72 22.21 60.20
C VAL A 228 29.26 21.38 61.37
N ASP A 229 30.43 21.77 61.88
CA ASP A 229 30.97 21.19 63.10
C ASP A 229 30.07 21.58 64.30
N LEU A 230 29.15 20.67 64.64
CA LEU A 230 28.26 20.83 65.79
C LEU A 230 29.04 21.00 67.10
N GLN A 231 30.27 20.49 67.17
CA GLN A 231 31.15 20.69 68.32
C GLN A 231 31.69 22.12 68.35
N GLU A 232 32.05 22.70 67.20
CA GLU A 232 32.44 24.12 67.10
C GLU A 232 31.27 25.04 67.49
N VAL A 233 30.06 24.75 67.03
CA VAL A 233 28.84 25.48 67.43
C VAL A 233 28.57 25.33 68.94
N ALA A 234 28.68 24.12 69.49
CA ALA A 234 28.50 23.88 70.92
C ALA A 234 29.57 24.60 71.77
N ASN A 235 30.81 24.62 71.31
CA ASN A 235 31.90 25.35 71.94
C ASN A 235 31.64 26.86 71.91
N ALA A 236 31.24 27.42 70.75
CA ALA A 236 30.89 28.84 70.62
C ALA A 236 29.70 29.24 71.51
N ILE A 237 28.68 28.39 71.64
CA ILE A 237 27.56 28.61 72.57
C ILE A 237 28.05 28.61 74.02
N THR A 238 28.93 27.67 74.38
CA THR A 238 29.48 27.56 75.73
C THR A 238 30.34 28.79 76.08
N GLU A 239 31.20 29.23 75.16
CA GLU A 239 32.01 30.44 75.32
C GLU A 239 31.15 31.70 75.47
N ALA A 240 30.07 31.82 74.70
CA ALA A 240 29.12 32.92 74.81
C ALA A 240 28.40 32.92 76.18
N GLN A 241 27.99 31.76 76.68
CA GLN A 241 27.35 31.62 77.99
C GLN A 241 28.30 31.96 79.14
N GLN A 242 29.54 31.49 79.07
CA GLN A 242 30.56 31.82 80.07
C GLN A 242 30.83 33.33 80.09
N SER A 243 31.01 33.93 78.90
CA SER A 243 31.26 35.37 78.80
C SER A 243 30.08 36.21 79.31
N LEU A 244 28.83 35.75 79.09
CA LEU A 244 27.64 36.40 79.65
C LEU A 244 27.63 36.34 81.18
N THR A 245 28.04 35.21 81.76
CA THR A 245 28.12 35.02 83.21
C THR A 245 29.18 35.92 83.82
N GLU A 246 30.35 36.04 83.19
CA GLU A 246 31.42 36.95 83.61
C GLU A 246 30.98 38.42 83.58
N VAL A 247 30.22 38.83 82.55
CA VAL A 247 29.64 40.19 82.49
C VAL A 247 28.63 40.41 83.62
N GLN A 248 27.78 39.43 83.92
CA GLN A 248 26.83 39.53 85.04
C GLN A 248 27.54 39.68 86.38
N GLU A 249 28.56 38.87 86.66
CA GLU A 249 29.35 38.95 87.89
C GLU A 249 30.07 40.29 88.03
N GLN A 250 30.61 40.83 86.93
CA GLN A 250 31.23 42.16 86.92
C GLN A 250 30.22 43.29 87.15
N ILE A 251 29.00 43.17 86.63
CA ILE A 251 27.91 44.13 86.91
C ILE A 251 27.53 44.10 88.39
N ASP A 252 27.37 42.91 88.99
CA ASP A 252 27.04 42.78 90.40
C ASP A 252 28.16 43.31 91.32
N THR A 253 29.42 43.09 90.92
CA THR A 253 30.59 43.63 91.64
C THR A 253 30.69 45.15 91.48
N PHE A 254 30.33 45.71 90.32
CA PHE A 254 30.26 47.15 90.11
C PHE A 254 29.16 47.80 90.97
N LEU A 255 27.96 47.20 91.00
CA LEU A 255 26.83 47.69 91.80
C LEU A 255 27.10 47.64 93.31
N SER A 256 27.98 46.75 93.76
CA SER A 256 28.46 46.67 95.15
C SER A 256 29.70 47.55 95.44
N GLY A 257 30.16 48.34 94.46
CA GLY A 257 31.23 49.34 94.61
C GLY A 257 32.66 48.82 94.45
N GLY A 258 32.85 47.60 93.91
CA GLY A 258 34.14 46.89 93.90
C GLY A 258 34.99 47.01 92.63
N VAL A 259 34.48 47.57 91.52
CA VAL A 259 35.24 47.66 90.25
C VAL A 259 34.93 48.98 89.52
N PRO A 260 35.85 49.58 88.74
CA PRO A 260 35.56 50.77 87.95
C PRO A 260 34.64 50.46 86.75
N ALA A 261 33.72 51.37 86.40
CA ALA A 261 32.77 51.21 85.28
C ALA A 261 33.44 50.87 83.92
N ALA A 262 34.72 51.23 83.76
CA ALA A 262 35.50 50.95 82.56
C ALA A 262 35.72 49.45 82.32
N SER A 263 35.84 48.62 83.36
CA SER A 263 36.07 47.17 83.21
C SER A 263 34.82 46.43 82.74
N VAL A 264 33.64 46.84 83.22
CA VAL A 264 32.34 46.29 82.79
C VAL A 264 32.08 46.60 81.32
N THR A 265 32.44 47.80 80.87
CA THR A 265 32.28 48.23 79.47
C THR A 265 33.20 47.44 78.53
N GLU A 266 34.45 47.18 78.94
CA GLU A 266 35.39 46.40 78.14
C GLU A 266 34.93 44.94 77.97
N SER A 267 34.46 44.31 79.05
CA SER A 267 33.95 42.94 79.00
C SER A 267 32.66 42.82 78.18
N ALA A 268 31.70 43.73 78.36
CA ALA A 268 30.47 43.74 77.54
C ALA A 268 30.77 43.91 76.04
N THR A 269 31.76 44.74 75.70
CA THR A 269 32.19 44.91 74.30
C THR A 269 32.82 43.63 73.74
N ARG A 270 33.43 42.78 74.57
CA ARG A 270 33.94 41.47 74.11
C ARG A 270 32.83 40.47 73.81
N VAL A 271 31.71 40.51 74.53
CA VAL A 271 30.60 39.55 74.41
C VAL A 271 29.64 39.89 73.27
N PHE A 272 29.30 41.17 73.09
CA PHE A 272 28.21 41.57 72.20
C PHE A 272 28.68 42.10 70.83
N VAL A 273 29.99 42.13 70.58
CA VAL A 273 30.56 42.76 69.40
C VAL A 273 31.52 41.80 68.71
N THR A 274 31.35 41.62 67.40
CA THR A 274 32.21 40.74 66.60
C THR A 274 33.66 41.23 66.59
N PRO A 275 34.67 40.37 66.36
CA PRO A 275 36.07 40.78 66.30
C PRO A 275 36.33 41.97 65.35
N ALA A 276 35.68 41.97 64.17
CA ALA A 276 35.79 43.07 63.20
C ALA A 276 35.23 44.40 63.74
N GLN A 277 34.06 44.36 64.38
CA GLN A 277 33.46 45.54 64.99
C GLN A 277 34.25 46.03 66.23
N ARG A 278 34.93 45.14 66.96
CA ARG A 278 35.83 45.53 68.07
C ARG A 278 37.03 46.33 67.58
N THR A 279 37.60 45.95 66.43
CA THR A 279 38.69 46.70 65.79
C THR A 279 38.23 48.11 65.40
N GLU A 280 37.04 48.23 64.81
CA GLU A 280 36.44 49.51 64.41
C GLU A 280 36.17 50.42 65.62
N ILE A 281 35.61 49.88 66.71
CA ILE A 281 35.40 50.61 67.97
C ILE A 281 36.74 51.07 68.58
N GLY A 282 37.77 50.22 68.51
CA GLY A 282 39.11 50.56 68.98
C GLY A 282 39.73 51.74 68.22
N GLN A 283 39.56 51.76 66.90
CA GLN A 283 39.99 52.87 66.04
C GLN A 283 39.23 54.16 66.33
N LEU A 284 37.89 54.09 66.45
CA LEU A 284 37.07 55.25 66.83
C LEU A 284 37.51 55.86 68.18
N ARG A 285 37.86 55.01 69.15
CA ARG A 285 38.35 55.48 70.46
C ARG A 285 39.70 56.19 70.34
N ALA A 286 40.62 55.66 69.54
CA ALA A 286 41.92 56.29 69.28
C ALA A 286 41.77 57.65 68.58
N ASP A 287 40.85 57.74 67.63
CA ASP A 287 40.54 58.98 66.89
C ASP A 287 39.93 60.05 67.82
N LEU A 288 39.00 59.67 68.69
CA LEU A 288 38.41 60.55 69.71
C LEU A 288 39.46 61.07 70.70
N THR A 289 40.40 60.22 71.12
CA THR A 289 41.47 60.63 72.06
C THR A 289 42.44 61.61 71.40
N THR A 290 42.66 61.46 70.10
CA THR A 290 43.49 62.37 69.29
C THR A 290 42.78 63.71 69.06
N MET A 291 41.45 63.69 68.90
CA MET A 291 40.63 64.91 68.89
C MET A 291 40.69 65.67 70.22
N ASP A 292 40.52 65.01 71.36
CA ASP A 292 40.58 65.65 72.69
C ASP A 292 41.97 66.23 73.01
N GLY A 293 43.05 65.55 72.58
CA GLY A 293 44.42 66.05 72.70
C GLY A 293 44.66 67.35 71.91
N ASN A 294 44.04 67.48 70.73
CA ASN A 294 44.11 68.69 69.92
C ASN A 294 43.27 69.85 70.50
N PHE A 295 42.20 69.56 71.25
CA PHE A 295 41.42 70.59 71.95
C PHE A 295 42.09 71.12 73.22
N ASN A 296 42.88 70.30 73.93
CA ASN A 296 43.58 70.70 75.16
C ASN A 296 45.02 71.23 74.96
N GLY A 297 45.61 71.05 73.77
CA GLY A 297 46.94 71.57 73.41
C GLY A 297 46.94 72.96 72.76
N GLY A 298 45.77 73.50 72.42
CA GLY A 298 45.61 74.85 71.90
C GLY A 298 45.62 75.88 73.01
N THR A 299 46.78 76.43 73.33
CA THR A 299 46.83 77.81 73.85
C THR A 299 46.16 78.72 72.82
N PHE A 300 45.08 79.38 73.22
CA PHE A 300 44.57 80.58 72.52
C PHE A 300 45.68 81.61 72.34
#